data_AF-A0A7R9UU61-F1
#
_entry.id   AF-A0A7R9UU61-F1
#
_cell.length_a   1.000
_cell.length_b   1.000
_cell.length_c   1.000
_cell.angle_alpha   90.00
_cell.angle_beta   90.00
_cell.angle_gamma   90.00
#
_symmetry.space_group_name_H-M   'P 1'
#
loop_
_entity.id
_entity.type
_entity.pdbx_description
1 polymer ?
#
loop_
_entity_poly.entity_id
_entity_poly.type
_entity_poly.pdbx_seq_one_letter_code
_entity_poly.pdbx_strand_id
1 'polypeptide(L)'
;DPHDGAGPPDGRLKAPLPARMHPLVRDLYKRFLLVGKDYPGGLALVRRKAKEALRNQAHLQDELEIKRAVARGRWMVRELQGIIKLKKYREMKKRYSSP
;
A
#
# COMPACT_ATOMS: atom_id res chain seq x y z
N ASP A 1 -41.12 34.94 -28.56
CA ASP A 1 -39.81 34.31 -28.77
C ASP A 1 -39.47 33.35 -27.64
N PRO A 2 -39.26 32.04 -27.91
CA PRO A 2 -38.73 31.09 -26.95
C PRO A 2 -37.20 31.08 -27.07
N HIS A 3 -36.50 31.49 -26.00
CA HIS A 3 -35.05 31.35 -25.96
C HIS A 3 -34.67 29.89 -25.64
N ASP A 4 -33.84 29.38 -26.54
CA ASP A 4 -33.07 28.14 -26.53
C ASP A 4 -32.48 27.70 -25.19
N GLY A 5 -32.40 26.38 -25.01
CA GLY A 5 -31.55 25.78 -23.99
C GLY A 5 -31.73 24.27 -23.85
N ALA A 6 -31.77 23.55 -24.99
CA ALA A 6 -31.76 22.09 -25.01
C ALA A 6 -30.60 21.54 -24.16
N GLY A 7 -30.94 20.71 -23.17
CA GLY A 7 -29.95 19.84 -22.54
C GLY A 7 -29.29 18.93 -23.60
N PRO A 8 -28.06 18.46 -23.39
CA PRO A 8 -27.33 17.70 -24.39
C PRO A 8 -28.14 16.46 -24.84
N PRO A 9 -28.36 16.23 -26.14
CA PRO A 9 -29.21 15.15 -26.66
C PRO A 9 -28.47 13.82 -26.77
N ASP A 10 -27.47 13.56 -25.94
CA ASP A 10 -26.60 12.40 -26.13
C ASP A 10 -26.57 11.53 -24.87
N GLY A 11 -27.21 10.36 -24.97
CA GLY A 11 -27.24 9.27 -23.99
C GLY A 11 -25.87 8.61 -23.80
N ARG A 12 -24.78 9.40 -23.77
CA ARG A 12 -23.46 8.93 -23.35
C ARG A 12 -23.53 8.62 -21.87
N LEU A 13 -23.79 7.35 -21.56
CA LEU A 13 -23.38 6.71 -20.33
C LEU A 13 -21.97 7.23 -20.01
N LYS A 14 -21.82 7.99 -18.92
CA LYS A 14 -20.50 8.41 -18.44
C LYS A 14 -19.65 7.15 -18.37
N ALA A 15 -18.55 7.11 -19.13
CA ALA A 15 -17.60 6.01 -19.08
C ALA A 15 -17.31 5.71 -17.59
N PRO A 16 -17.34 4.43 -17.17
CA PRO A 16 -17.11 4.09 -15.78
C PRO A 16 -15.79 4.71 -15.34
N LEU A 17 -15.82 5.44 -14.22
CA LEU A 17 -14.63 6.04 -13.63
C LEU A 17 -13.52 4.99 -13.58
N PRO A 18 -12.25 5.34 -13.88
CA PRO A 18 -11.16 4.38 -13.89
C PRO A 18 -11.16 3.64 -12.55
N ALA A 19 -11.09 2.30 -12.60
CA ALA A 19 -11.18 1.44 -11.43
C ALA A 19 -10.27 1.96 -10.31
N ARG A 20 -10.87 2.56 -9.28
CA ARG A 20 -10.13 3.18 -8.18
C ARG A 20 -9.49 2.06 -7.36
N MET A 21 -8.18 2.16 -7.12
CA MET A 21 -7.47 1.19 -6.27
C MET A 21 -8.18 1.02 -4.93
N HIS A 22 -8.42 -0.24 -4.55
CA HIS A 22 -9.14 -0.62 -3.34
C HIS A 22 -8.59 0.12 -2.10
N PRO A 23 -9.43 0.74 -1.25
CA PRO A 23 -8.97 1.56 -0.13
C PRO A 23 -8.02 0.83 0.83
N LEU A 24 -8.27 -0.45 1.11
CA LEU A 24 -7.40 -1.26 1.97
C LEU A 24 -6.01 -1.49 1.37
N VAL A 25 -5.91 -1.60 0.05
CA VAL A 25 -4.61 -1.73 -0.64
C VAL A 25 -3.84 -0.41 -0.54
N ARG A 26 -4.54 0.72 -0.63
CA ARG A 26 -3.93 2.06 -0.44
C ARG A 26 -3.38 2.24 0.96
N ASP A 27 -4.17 1.87 1.97
CA ASP A 27 -3.74 1.91 3.37
C ASP A 27 -2.51 1.02 3.59
N LEU A 28 -2.55 -0.22 3.09
CA LEU A 28 -1.43 -1.15 3.19
C LEU A 28 -0.14 -0.58 2.57
N TYR A 29 -0.22 0.02 1.37
CA TYR A 29 0.94 0.62 0.73
C TYR A 29 1.53 1.76 1.58
N LYS A 30 0.68 2.62 2.16
CA LYS A 30 1.14 3.69 3.08
C LYS A 30 1.86 3.12 4.30
N ARG A 31 1.38 2.02 4.86
CA ARG A 31 2.05 1.33 6.00
C ARG A 31 3.43 0.82 5.62
N PHE A 32 3.60 0.24 4.43
CA PHE A 32 4.93 -0.14 3.92
C PHE A 32 5.86 1.07 3.78
N LEU A 33 5.36 2.19 3.27
CA LEU A 33 6.16 3.41 3.17
C LEU A 33 6.55 3.97 4.55
N LEU A 34 5.67 3.88 5.54
CA LEU A 34 5.96 4.33 6.89
C LEU A 34 7.04 3.47 7.55
N VAL A 35 6.87 2.15 7.58
CA VAL A 35 7.85 1.23 8.18
C VAL A 35 9.19 1.24 7.43
N GLY A 36 9.16 1.47 6.11
CA GLY A 36 10.35 1.55 5.27
C GLY A 36 11.31 2.67 5.66
N LYS A 37 10.85 3.73 6.32
CA LYS A 37 11.72 4.83 6.79
C LYS A 37 12.76 4.36 7.80
N ASP A 38 12.38 3.43 8.67
CA ASP A 38 13.23 2.92 9.74
C ASP A 38 13.86 1.56 9.40
N TYR A 39 13.41 0.92 8.33
CA TYR A 39 13.88 -0.41 7.92
C TYR A 39 15.38 -0.39 7.58
N PRO A 40 16.18 -1.39 8.01
CA PRO A 40 17.64 -1.38 7.78
C PRO A 40 18.05 -1.25 6.31
N GLY A 41 17.27 -1.82 5.37
CA GLY A 41 17.49 -1.69 3.93
C GLY A 41 16.89 -0.43 3.29
N GLY A 42 16.29 0.44 4.10
CA GLY A 42 15.77 1.74 3.70
C GLY A 42 14.43 1.73 2.93
N LEU A 43 13.88 2.93 2.77
CA LEU A 43 12.56 3.15 2.18
C LEU A 43 12.51 2.77 0.70
N ALA A 44 13.57 3.01 -0.05
CA ALA A 44 13.61 2.72 -1.48
C ALA A 44 13.40 1.23 -1.78
N LEU A 45 14.06 0.37 -0.99
CA LEU A 45 13.92 -1.08 -1.11
C LEU A 45 12.51 -1.55 -0.76
N VAL A 46 12.00 -1.12 0.39
CA VAL A 46 10.65 -1.50 0.86
C VAL A 46 9.58 -1.01 -0.12
N ARG A 47 9.70 0.23 -0.62
CA ARG A 47 8.81 0.78 -1.64
C ARG A 47 8.80 -0.05 -2.91
N ARG A 48 9.98 -0.39 -3.45
CA ARG A 48 10.12 -1.21 -4.66
C ARG A 48 9.43 -2.56 -4.47
N LYS A 49 9.71 -3.25 -3.36
CA LYS A 49 9.14 -4.58 -3.06
C LYS A 49 7.63 -4.54 -2.80
N ALA A 50 7.13 -3.54 -2.09
CA ALA A 50 5.69 -3.36 -1.90
C ALA A 50 4.97 -3.10 -3.23
N LYS A 51 5.54 -2.26 -4.10
CA LYS A 51 4.96 -1.99 -5.43
C LYS A 51 4.95 -3.23 -6.31
N GLU A 52 6.04 -4.00 -6.33
CA GLU A 52 6.14 -5.27 -7.04
C GLU A 52 5.06 -6.26 -6.57
N ALA A 53 4.97 -6.50 -5.26
CA ALA A 53 4.00 -7.43 -4.68
C ALA A 53 2.54 -7.02 -4.96
N LEU A 54 2.21 -5.74 -4.81
CA LEU A 54 0.87 -5.24 -5.08
C LEU A 54 0.50 -5.33 -6.57
N ARG A 55 1.44 -5.08 -7.48
CA ARG A 55 1.20 -5.20 -8.93
C ARG A 55 0.96 -6.65 -9.34
N ASN A 56 1.69 -7.60 -8.75
CA ASN A 56 1.53 -9.03 -9.05
C ASN A 56 0.13 -9.55 -8.66
N GLN A 57 -0.54 -8.90 -7.71
CA GLN A 57 -1.90 -9.24 -7.26
C GLN A 57 -2.98 -8.28 -7.79
N ALA A 58 -2.65 -7.40 -8.75
CA ALA A 58 -3.60 -6.40 -9.25
C ALA A 58 -4.78 -7.00 -10.04
N HIS A 59 -4.70 -8.28 -10.40
CA HIS A 59 -5.77 -9.01 -11.10
C HIS A 59 -6.90 -9.48 -10.16
N LEU A 60 -6.72 -9.40 -8.83
CA LEU A 60 -7.76 -9.81 -7.87
C LEU A 60 -8.96 -8.87 -7.96
N GLN A 61 -10.15 -9.43 -8.20
CA GLN A 61 -11.42 -8.68 -8.24
C GLN A 61 -12.35 -9.05 -7.09
N ASP A 62 -12.19 -10.24 -6.51
CA ASP A 62 -13.01 -10.70 -5.39
C ASP A 62 -12.62 -10.00 -4.08
N GLU A 63 -13.64 -9.51 -3.36
CA GLU A 63 -13.49 -8.74 -2.13
C GLU A 63 -12.83 -9.57 -1.01
N LEU A 64 -13.16 -10.85 -0.90
CA LEU A 64 -12.61 -11.73 0.12
C LEU A 64 -11.14 -12.06 -0.17
N GLU A 65 -10.77 -12.29 -1.43
CA GLU A 65 -9.39 -12.48 -1.86
C GLU A 65 -8.54 -11.23 -1.61
N ILE A 66 -9.04 -10.04 -1.92
CA ILE A 66 -8.39 -8.76 -1.63
C ILE A 66 -8.16 -8.64 -0.11
N LYS A 67 -9.18 -8.90 0.72
CA LYS A 67 -9.04 -8.85 2.18
C LYS A 67 -7.99 -9.82 2.71
N ARG A 68 -7.95 -11.05 2.19
CA ARG A 68 -6.95 -12.06 2.54
C ARG A 68 -5.54 -11.63 2.14
N ALA A 69 -5.35 -11.11 0.93
CA ALA A 69 -4.07 -10.58 0.46
C ALA A 69 -3.59 -9.41 1.31
N VAL A 70 -4.48 -8.47 1.62
CA VAL A 70 -4.17 -7.33 2.49
C VAL A 70 -3.81 -7.80 3.91
N ALA A 71 -4.50 -8.80 4.45
CA ALA A 71 -4.18 -9.36 5.76
C ALA A 71 -2.74 -9.93 5.82
N ARG A 72 -2.32 -10.67 4.78
CA ARG A 72 -0.94 -11.13 4.63
C ARG A 72 0.05 -9.97 4.56
N GLY A 73 -0.27 -8.93 3.79
CA GLY A 73 0.56 -7.72 3.71
C GLY A 73 0.70 -7.01 5.06
N ARG A 74 -0.37 -6.90 5.85
CA ARG A 74 -0.33 -6.32 7.20
C ARG A 74 0.53 -7.15 8.15
N TRP A 75 0.50 -8.47 8.03
CA TRP A 75 1.40 -9.34 8.79
C TRP A 75 2.86 -9.06 8.43
N MET A 76 3.18 -8.96 7.14
CA MET A 76 4.54 -8.61 6.69
C MET A 76 5.03 -7.25 7.22
N VAL A 77 4.16 -6.24 7.30
CA VAL A 77 4.52 -4.95 7.93
C VAL A 77 4.98 -5.13 9.38
N ARG A 78 4.34 -6.03 10.14
CA ARG A 78 4.72 -6.33 11.54
C ARG A 78 6.07 -7.04 11.61
N GLU A 79 6.36 -7.94 10.68
CA GLU A 79 7.68 -8.59 10.58
C GLU A 79 8.80 -7.55 10.33
N LEU A 80 8.56 -6.57 9.43
CA LEU A 80 9.50 -5.47 9.22
C LEU A 80 9.72 -4.64 10.48
N GLN A 81 8.65 -4.38 11.26
CA GLN A 81 8.76 -3.72 12.57
C GLN A 81 9.60 -4.56 13.55
N GLY A 82 9.45 -5.89 13.54
CA GLY A 82 10.27 -6.81 14.34
C GLY A 82 11.75 -6.71 13.99
N ILE A 83 12.09 -6.71 12.70
CA ILE A 83 13.47 -6.54 12.21
C ILE A 83 14.07 -5.21 12.69
N ILE A 84 13.29 -4.12 12.63
CA ILE A 84 13.73 -2.81 13.12
C ILE A 84 14.06 -2.86 14.62
N LYS A 85 13.20 -3.48 15.43
CA LYS A 85 13.43 -3.66 16.88
C LYS A 85 14.69 -4.49 17.14
N LEU A 86 14.91 -5.57 16.39
CA LEU A 86 16.11 -6.40 16.51
C LEU A 86 17.39 -5.63 16.19
N LYS A 87 17.39 -4.81 15.13
CA LYS A 87 18.54 -3.93 14.82
C LYS A 87 18.83 -2.99 16.00
N LYS A 88 17.81 -2.29 16.50
CA LYS A 88 17.94 -1.37 17.65
C LYS A 88 18.51 -2.08 18.89
N TYR A 89 18.01 -3.28 19.19
CA TYR A 89 18.51 -4.11 20.29
C TYR A 89 19.98 -4.50 20.11
N ARG A 90 20.39 -4.94 18.91
CA ARG A 90 21.78 -5.29 18.61
C ARG A 90 22.72 -4.10 18.79
N GLU A 91 22.34 -2.92 18.32
CA GLU A 91 23.11 -1.68 18.49
C GLU A 91 23.24 -1.29 19.97
N MET A 92 22.15 -1.37 20.73
CA MET A 92 22.15 -1.13 22.17
C MET A 92 23.09 -2.10 22.89
N LYS A 93 22.93 -3.41 22.64
CA LYS A 93 23.80 -4.44 23.23
C LYS A 93 25.28 -4.20 22.93
N LYS A 94 25.62 -3.81 21.70
CA LYS A 94 27.01 -3.49 21.32
C LYS A 94 27.60 -2.36 22.18
N ARG A 95 26.82 -1.31 22.47
CA ARG A 95 27.27 -0.18 23.29
C ARG A 95 27.50 -0.53 24.75
N TYR A 96 26.70 -1.43 25.32
CA TYR A 96 26.77 -1.80 26.74
C TYR A 96 27.59 -3.06 27.02
N SER A 97 28.01 -3.81 25.99
CA SER A 97 28.74 -5.06 26.14
C SER A 97 30.24 -4.94 25.82
N SER A 98 30.72 -3.75 25.45
CA SER A 98 32.16 -3.46 25.34
C SER A 98 32.66 -2.92 26.68
N PRO A 99 33.71 -3.50 27.28
CA PRO A 99 34.37 -2.95 28.48
C PRO A 99 34.90 -1.53 28.28
#